data_AF-G2IQV7-F1
#
_entry.id   AF-G2IQV7-F1
#
_cell.length_a   1.000
_cell.length_b   1.000
_cell.length_c   1.000
_cell.angle_alpha   90.00
_cell.angle_beta   90.00
_cell.angle_gamma   90.00
#
_symmetry.space_group_name_H-M   'P 1'
#
loop_
_entity.id
_entity.type
_entity.pdbx_description
1 polymer ?
#
loop_
_entity_poly.entity_id
_entity_poly.type
_entity_poly.pdbx_seq_one_letter_code
_entity_poly.pdbx_strand_id
1 'polypeptide(L)'
;MSLALIDDLSVAASQLRDAMQRADLGDIEKGLDGFRSSIEAVQANGAWRSEPQIKAKIAELMTELDASRGLALLLGDMAGQAHAAAAARTPDAPQPLYRR
;
A
#
# COMPACT_ATOMS: atom_id res chain seq x y z
N MET A 1 9.17 -18.48 14.43
CA MET A 1 8.02 -17.56 14.52
C MET A 1 8.33 -16.18 13.93
N SER A 2 9.50 -15.58 14.18
CA SER A 2 9.79 -14.23 13.67
C SER A 2 10.02 -14.12 12.15
N LEU A 3 10.55 -15.14 11.47
CA LEU A 3 10.75 -15.07 10.01
C LEU A 3 9.42 -15.16 9.24
N ALA A 4 8.49 -16.00 9.71
CA ALA A 4 7.15 -16.13 9.11
C ALA A 4 6.39 -14.79 9.09
N LEU A 5 6.54 -13.95 10.13
CA LEU A 5 5.92 -12.62 10.16
C LEU A 5 6.44 -11.68 9.07
N ILE A 6 7.70 -11.84 8.66
CA ILE A 6 8.29 -11.06 7.56
C ILE A 6 7.78 -11.57 6.21
N ASP A 7 7.64 -12.89 6.08
CA ASP A 7 7.03 -13.49 4.88
C ASP A 7 5.56 -13.06 4.75
N ASP A 8 4.80 -13.04 5.84
CA ASP A 8 3.42 -12.53 5.88
C ASP A 8 3.33 -11.05 5.49
N LEU A 9 4.31 -10.24 5.90
CA LEU A 9 4.42 -8.84 5.47
C LEU A 9 4.72 -8.72 3.97
N SER A 10 5.61 -9.56 3.42
CA SER A 10 5.90 -9.60 1.99
C SER A 10 4.66 -9.97 1.18
N VAL A 11 3.93 -11.00 1.61
CA VAL A 11 2.68 -11.43 0.96
C VAL A 11 1.64 -10.32 0.99
N ALA A 12 1.42 -9.68 2.15
CA ALA A 12 0.47 -8.58 2.27
C ALA A 12 0.85 -7.39 1.39
N ALA A 13 2.13 -7.04 1.31
CA ALA A 13 2.62 -5.98 0.43
C ALA A 13 2.39 -6.31 -1.06
N SER A 14 2.63 -7.56 -1.47
CA SER A 14 2.38 -8.00 -2.85
C SER A 14 0.90 -7.96 -3.20
N GLN A 15 0.03 -8.46 -2.32
CA GLN A 15 -1.42 -8.44 -2.53
C GLN A 15 -1.96 -7.01 -2.66
N LEU A 16 -1.48 -6.09 -1.83
CA LEU A 16 -1.84 -4.67 -1.93
C LEU A 16 -1.37 -4.05 -3.24
N ARG A 17 -0.14 -4.34 -3.70
CA ARG A 17 0.35 -3.90 -5.01
C ARG A 17 -0.55 -4.39 -6.14
N ASP A 18 -0.88 -5.68 -6.14
CA ASP A 18 -1.71 -6.27 -7.18
C ASP A 18 -3.13 -5.66 -7.20
N ALA A 19 -3.70 -5.38 -6.03
CA ALA A 19 -4.98 -4.68 -5.90
C ALA A 19 -4.91 -3.24 -6.47
N MET A 20 -3.84 -2.50 -6.16
CA MET A 20 -3.59 -1.17 -6.72
C MET A 20 -3.47 -1.18 -8.24
N GLN A 21 -2.77 -2.17 -8.82
CA GLN A 21 -2.64 -2.32 -10.27
C GLN A 21 -3.97 -2.63 -10.97
N ARG A 22 -4.85 -3.39 -10.32
CA ARG A 22 -6.20 -3.67 -10.83
C ARG A 22 -7.19 -2.52 -10.66
N ALA A 23 -6.82 -1.49 -9.89
CA ALA A 23 -7.69 -0.37 -9.52
C ALA A 23 -9.02 -0.81 -8.84
N ASP A 24 -8.98 -1.90 -8.07
CA ASP A 24 -10.12 -2.39 -7.31
C ASP A 24 -10.12 -1.80 -5.89
N LEU A 25 -11.01 -0.84 -5.63
CA LEU A 25 -11.08 -0.14 -4.35
C LEU A 25 -11.34 -1.09 -3.16
N GLY A 26 -12.20 -2.09 -3.33
CA GLY A 26 -12.54 -3.02 -2.25
C GLY A 26 -11.37 -3.94 -1.88
N ASP A 27 -10.63 -4.39 -2.89
CA ASP A 27 -9.39 -5.16 -2.67
C ASP A 27 -8.27 -4.29 -2.09
N ILE A 28 -8.18 -3.01 -2.50
CA ILE A 28 -7.19 -2.06 -1.95
C ILE A 28 -7.45 -1.84 -0.45
N GLU A 29 -8.70 -1.58 -0.04
CA GLU A 29 -9.04 -1.38 1.38
C GLU A 29 -8.68 -2.61 2.23
N LYS A 30 -9.07 -3.81 1.78
CA LYS A 30 -8.71 -5.06 2.46
C LYS A 30 -7.20 -5.29 2.50
N GLY A 31 -6.51 -5.05 1.38
CA GLY A 31 -5.07 -5.17 1.29
C GLY A 31 -4.34 -4.21 2.22
N LEU A 32 -4.87 -2.98 2.39
CA LEU A 32 -4.32 -1.98 3.30
C LEU A 32 -4.44 -2.41 4.76
N ASP A 33 -5.60 -2.93 5.15
CA ASP A 33 -5.82 -3.45 6.51
C ASP A 33 -4.92 -4.66 6.81
N GLY A 34 -4.79 -5.58 5.85
CA GLY A 34 -3.87 -6.72 5.96
C GLY A 34 -2.42 -6.29 6.08
N PHE A 35 -1.98 -5.36 5.23
CA PHE A 35 -0.63 -4.80 5.27
C PHE A 35 -0.33 -4.10 6.61
N ARG A 36 -1.27 -3.29 7.13
CA ARG A 36 -1.14 -2.64 8.44
C ARG A 36 -1.00 -3.68 9.56
N SER A 37 -1.87 -4.69 9.56
CA SER A 37 -1.83 -5.76 10.57
C SER A 37 -0.49 -6.51 10.55
N SER A 38 0.06 -6.80 9.38
CA SER A 38 1.37 -7.47 9.27
C SER A 38 2.52 -6.59 9.78
N ILE A 39 2.48 -5.28 9.52
CA ILE A 39 3.46 -4.33 10.07
C ILE A 39 3.39 -4.33 11.61
N GLU A 40 2.19 -4.22 12.17
CA GLU A 40 1.98 -4.21 13.62
C GLU A 40 2.51 -5.50 14.27
N ALA A 41 2.29 -6.65 13.64
CA ALA A 41 2.81 -7.93 14.10
C ALA A 41 4.34 -8.00 14.10
N VAL A 42 4.99 -7.51 13.02
CA VAL A 42 6.46 -7.43 12.94
C VAL A 42 7.02 -6.48 14.00
N GLN A 43 6.36 -5.33 14.22
CA GLN A 43 6.78 -4.34 15.23
C GLN A 43 6.64 -4.89 16.66
N ALA A 44 5.52 -5.55 16.97
CA ALA A 44 5.21 -6.13 18.27
C ALA A 44 6.15 -7.29 18.64
N ASN A 45 6.57 -8.09 17.66
CA ASN A 45 7.51 -9.18 17.89
C ASN A 45 8.90 -8.68 18.33
N GLY A 46 9.35 -7.54 17.83
CA GLY A 46 10.56 -6.85 18.29
C GLY A 46 11.89 -7.52 17.93
N ALA A 47 11.90 -8.74 17.40
CA ALA A 47 13.11 -9.50 17.06
C ALA A 47 13.99 -8.82 16.00
N TRP A 48 13.43 -7.93 15.18
CA TRP A 48 14.18 -7.11 14.22
C TRP A 48 15.24 -6.21 14.87
N ARG A 49 15.15 -5.95 16.18
CA ARG A 49 16.13 -5.16 16.93
C ARG A 49 17.36 -5.97 17.35
N SER A 50 17.20 -7.26 17.59
CA SER A 50 18.22 -8.12 18.20
C SER A 50 18.74 -9.22 17.28
N GLU A 51 17.97 -9.65 16.28
CA GLU A 51 18.33 -10.76 15.41
C GLU A 51 18.82 -10.27 14.02
N PRO A 52 20.10 -10.48 13.67
CA PRO A 52 20.68 -10.00 12.41
C PRO A 52 20.00 -10.57 11.16
N GLN A 53 19.55 -11.82 11.22
CA GLN A 53 18.88 -12.52 10.12
C GLN A 53 17.54 -11.86 9.73
N ILE A 54 16.75 -11.44 10.72
CA ILE A 54 15.47 -10.75 10.50
C ILE A 54 15.72 -9.35 9.96
N LYS A 55 16.75 -8.66 10.47
CA LYS A 55 17.14 -7.35 9.96
C LYS A 55 17.55 -7.41 8.49
N ALA A 56 18.32 -8.44 8.08
CA ALA A 56 18.69 -8.66 6.69
C ALA A 56 17.45 -8.89 5.81
N LYS A 57 16.50 -9.71 6.26
CA LYS A 57 15.27 -9.97 5.51
C LYS A 57 14.39 -8.73 5.35
N ILE A 58 14.25 -7.91 6.40
CA ILE A 58 13.52 -6.63 6.31
C ILE A 58 14.22 -5.70 5.31
N ALA A 59 15.55 -5.66 5.31
CA ALA A 59 16.31 -4.85 4.35
C ALA A 59 16.10 -5.29 2.90
N GLU A 60 16.01 -6.59 2.62
CA GLU A 60 15.62 -7.10 1.29
C GLU A 60 14.22 -6.60 0.90
N LEU A 61 13.28 -6.68 1.84
CA LEU A 61 11.87 -6.31 1.65
C LEU A 61 11.69 -4.79 1.41
N MET A 62 12.59 -3.95 1.93
CA MET A 62 12.53 -2.50 1.74
C MET A 62 12.51 -2.09 0.26
N THR A 63 13.27 -2.78 -0.58
CA THR A 63 13.29 -2.48 -2.03
C THR A 63 11.90 -2.65 -2.66
N GLU A 64 11.18 -3.71 -2.28
CA GLU A 64 9.82 -3.93 -2.76
C GLU A 64 8.82 -2.93 -2.19
N LEU A 65 8.98 -2.54 -0.92
CA LEU A 65 8.13 -1.54 -0.28
C LEU A 65 8.31 -0.17 -0.94
N ASP A 66 9.54 0.21 -1.28
CA ASP A 66 9.83 1.45 -1.99
C ASP A 66 9.23 1.45 -3.41
N ALA A 67 9.30 0.32 -4.12
CA ALA A 67 8.62 0.17 -5.41
C ALA A 67 7.10 0.30 -5.28
N SER A 68 6.51 -0.31 -4.24
CA SER A 68 5.08 -0.22 -3.93
C SER A 68 4.65 1.22 -3.65
N ARG A 69 5.46 1.94 -2.88
CA ARG A 69 5.25 3.36 -2.57
C ARG A 69 5.32 4.21 -3.82
N GLY A 70 6.30 3.97 -4.70
CA GLY A 70 6.41 4.66 -5.99
C GLY A 70 5.17 4.48 -6.85
N LEU A 71 4.65 3.24 -6.95
CA LEU A 71 3.42 2.95 -7.68
C LEU A 71 2.21 3.70 -7.09
N ALA A 72 2.07 3.69 -5.77
CA ALA A 72 0.96 4.39 -5.09
C ALA A 72 0.98 5.90 -5.37
N LEU A 73 2.16 6.53 -5.32
CA LEU A 73 2.33 7.95 -5.64
C LEU A 73 1.97 8.24 -7.11
N LEU A 74 2.47 7.43 -8.04
CA LEU A 74 2.15 7.57 -9.46
C LEU A 74 0.64 7.47 -9.73
N LEU A 75 -0.02 6.46 -9.15
CA LEU A 75 -1.47 6.28 -9.30
C LEU A 75 -2.23 7.47 -8.70
N GLY A 76 -1.79 7.99 -7.55
CA GLY A 76 -2.35 9.20 -6.94
C GLY A 76 -2.23 10.43 -7.85
N ASP A 77 -1.06 10.65 -8.46
CA ASP A 77 -0.82 11.74 -9.39
C ASP A 77 -1.70 11.61 -10.64
N MET A 78 -1.79 10.40 -11.21
CA MET A 78 -2.64 10.12 -12.37
C MET A 78 -4.12 10.38 -12.07
N ALA A 79 -4.60 9.94 -10.90
CA ALA A 79 -5.97 10.21 -10.45
C ALA A 79 -6.21 11.73 -10.31
N GLY A 80 -5.27 12.47 -9.70
CA GLY A 80 -5.34 13.92 -9.57
C GLY A 80 -5.41 14.63 -10.94
N GLN A 81 -4.56 14.24 -11.89
CA GLN A 81 -4.57 14.78 -13.25
C GLN A 81 -5.89 14.48 -13.97
N ALA A 82 -6.42 13.26 -13.84
CA ALA A 82 -7.70 12.88 -14.42
C ALA A 82 -8.86 13.71 -13.84
N HIS A 83 -8.88 13.95 -12.52
CA HIS A 83 -9.86 14.82 -11.88
C HIS A 83 -9.76 16.27 -12.35
N ALA A 84 -8.55 16.83 -12.45
CA ALA A 84 -8.34 18.18 -12.94
C ALA A 84 -8.80 18.34 -14.40
N ALA A 85 -8.47 17.36 -15.26
CA ALA A 85 -8.91 17.34 -16.64
C ALA A 85 -10.44 17.21 -16.77
N ALA A 86 -11.08 16.43 -15.89
CA ALA A 86 -12.53 16.34 -15.84
C ALA A 86 -13.19 17.67 -15.43
N ALA A 87 -12.67 18.32 -14.37
CA ALA A 87 -13.16 19.62 -13.91
C ALA A 87 -13.00 20.71 -14.98
N ALA A 88 -11.88 20.74 -15.70
CA ALA A 88 -11.63 21.71 -16.77
C ALA A 88 -12.61 21.56 -17.96
N ARG A 89 -13.05 20.34 -18.26
CA ARG A 89 -14.03 20.06 -19.32
C ARG A 89 -15.47 20.36 -18.91
N THR A 90 -15.76 20.33 -17.61
CA THR A 90 -17.13 20.47 -17.11
C THR A 90 -17.09 21.21 -15.76
N PRO A 91 -17.03 22.55 -15.78
CA PRO A 91 -16.90 23.37 -14.58
C PRO A 91 -18.03 23.12 -13.55
N ASP A 92 -19.22 22.75 -14.04
CA ASP A 92 -20.43 22.48 -13.24
C ASP A 92 -20.79 20.98 -13.19
N ALA A 93 -19.85 20.06 -13.43
CA ALA A 93 -20.13 18.64 -13.26
C ALA A 93 -20.54 18.37 -11.80
N PRO A 94 -21.73 17.77 -11.55
CA PRO A 94 -22.14 17.45 -10.19
C PRO A 94 -21.13 16.46 -9.58
N GLN A 95 -20.31 16.97 -8.66
CA GLN A 95 -19.37 16.17 -7.88
C GLN A 95 -20.18 15.31 -6.90
N PRO A 96 -20.25 13.98 -7.06
CA PRO A 96 -21.07 13.12 -6.20
C PRO A 96 -20.61 13.13 -4.73
N LEU A 97 -19.37 13.62 -4.49
CA LEU A 97 -18.70 13.67 -3.20
C LEU A 97 -19.31 14.70 -2.21
N TYR A 98 -20.16 15.63 -2.68
CA TYR A 98 -20.79 16.65 -1.83
C TYR A 98 -22.33 16.55 -1.79
N ARG A 99 -22.90 15.34 -1.82
CA ARG A 99 -24.30 15.19 -1.42
C ARG A 99 -24.41 15.35 0.09
N ARG A 100 -24.87 16.53 0.53
CA ARG A 100 -25.44 16.74 1.88
C ARG A 100 -26.77 16.02 2.01
#